data_AF-A0AAT9L547-F1
#
_entry.id   AF-A0AAT9L547-F1
#
_cell.length_a   1.000
_cell.length_b   1.000
_cell.length_c   1.000
_cell.angle_alpha   90.00
_cell.angle_beta   90.00
_cell.angle_gamma   90.00
#
_symmetry.space_group_name_H-M   'P 1'
#
loop_
_entity.id
_entity.type
_entity.pdbx_description
1 polymer ?
#
loop_
_entity_poly.entity_id
_entity_poly.type
_entity_poly.pdbx_seq_one_letter_code
_entity_poly.pdbx_strand_id
1 'polypeptide(L)'
;MSEPATSPLDPAPPEEFVEAARLAPDHWLYLTDPAWQGEGPPPEWAVIGQWRSDHAGEIVEWEDNPDYRPSPEAMGWPEPADEVDRAVQLATTGYGPAEDVTAALAGAEVAVPVTADGEPVSASALDGTAVVPVYTSPRYLRGLGQLASVTLPLEELLARIPAGHSLCLNSSAPVSMVLTTEGLAEVLAEAAGE
;
A
#
# COMPACT_ATOMS: atom_id res chain seq x y z
N MET A 1 -39.55 14.37 31.85
CA MET A 1 -39.41 13.61 30.59
C MET A 1 -37.94 13.70 30.25
N SER A 2 -37.18 12.64 30.52
CA SER A 2 -35.76 12.61 30.23
C SER A 2 -35.60 12.08 28.82
N GLU A 3 -35.07 12.89 27.91
CA GLU A 3 -34.52 12.40 26.64
C GLU A 3 -33.38 11.42 26.98
N PRO A 4 -33.36 10.20 26.40
CA PRO A 4 -32.18 9.37 26.52
C PRO A 4 -31.07 10.09 25.77
N ALA A 5 -29.97 10.37 26.47
CA ALA A 5 -28.75 10.86 25.84
C ALA A 5 -28.21 9.74 24.96
N THR A 6 -28.52 9.78 23.66
CA THR A 6 -27.84 8.95 22.67
C THR A 6 -26.39 9.42 22.66
N SER A 7 -25.50 8.65 23.26
CA SER A 7 -24.06 8.85 23.06
C SER A 7 -23.82 8.88 21.54
N PRO A 8 -23.06 9.85 21.01
CA PRO A 8 -22.73 9.84 19.60
C PRO A 8 -22.03 8.52 19.28
N LEU A 9 -22.53 7.82 18.25
CA LEU A 9 -21.87 6.64 17.71
C LEU A 9 -20.49 7.05 17.19
N ASP A 10 -19.50 6.19 17.43
CA ASP A 10 -18.14 6.35 16.93
C ASP A 10 -17.78 5.07 16.16
N PRO A 11 -17.60 5.15 14.82
CA PRO A 11 -17.75 6.33 13.97
C PRO A 11 -19.21 6.79 13.80
N ALA A 12 -19.39 8.08 13.55
CA ALA A 12 -20.68 8.65 13.20
C ALA A 12 -21.10 8.18 11.79
N PRO A 13 -22.31 7.62 11.61
CA PRO A 13 -22.74 7.12 10.31
C PRO A 13 -22.94 8.26 9.30
N PRO A 14 -22.46 8.11 8.06
CA PRO A 14 -22.78 9.03 6.97
C PRO A 14 -24.29 9.10 6.69
N GLU A 15 -24.74 10.18 6.04
CA GLU A 15 -26.16 10.41 5.77
C GLU A 15 -26.77 9.29 4.90
N GLU A 16 -26.03 8.76 3.92
CA GLU A 16 -26.50 7.65 3.10
C GLU A 16 -26.77 6.37 3.91
N PHE A 17 -26.01 6.12 4.99
CA PHE A 17 -26.22 4.98 5.88
C PHE A 17 -27.45 5.19 6.76
N VAL A 18 -27.70 6.42 7.22
CA VAL A 18 -28.90 6.76 7.99
C VAL A 18 -30.16 6.56 7.14
N GLU A 19 -30.16 7.00 5.88
CA GLU A 19 -31.29 6.78 4.97
C GLU A 19 -31.46 5.29 4.62
N ALA A 20 -30.37 4.55 4.43
CA ALA A 20 -30.42 3.10 4.20
C ALA A 20 -31.02 2.34 5.41
N ALA A 21 -30.68 2.74 6.64
CA ALA A 21 -31.21 2.14 7.86
C ALA A 21 -32.73 2.26 7.96
N ARG A 22 -33.31 3.40 7.55
CA ARG A 22 -34.76 3.61 7.51
C ARG A 22 -35.47 2.70 6.52
N LEU A 23 -34.78 2.30 5.46
CA LEU A 23 -35.30 1.37 4.44
C LEU A 23 -35.09 -0.10 4.82
N ALA A 24 -34.17 -0.38 5.75
CA ALA A 24 -33.79 -1.71 6.21
C ALA A 24 -33.77 -1.78 7.75
N PRO A 25 -34.93 -1.82 8.42
CA PRO A 25 -35.00 -2.00 9.87
C PRO A 25 -34.51 -3.40 10.28
N ASP A 26 -33.98 -3.51 11.50
CA ASP A 26 -33.38 -4.72 12.06
C ASP A 26 -32.30 -5.36 11.13
N HIS A 27 -31.47 -4.52 10.52
CA HIS A 27 -30.46 -4.93 9.54
C HIS A 27 -29.06 -4.43 9.87
N TRP A 28 -28.05 -5.09 9.31
CA TRP A 28 -26.65 -4.66 9.38
C TRP A 28 -26.23 -3.96 8.09
N LEU A 29 -25.61 -2.79 8.22
CA LEU A 29 -25.16 -1.96 7.11
C LEU A 29 -23.63 -1.91 7.13
N TYR A 30 -23.00 -2.52 6.13
CA TYR A 30 -21.55 -2.65 6.03
C TYR A 30 -20.90 -1.38 5.49
N LEU A 31 -19.86 -0.90 6.18
CA LEU A 31 -18.97 0.13 5.67
C LEU A 31 -17.77 -0.55 5.00
N THR A 32 -17.61 -0.32 3.69
CA THR A 32 -16.51 -0.90 2.90
C THR A 32 -15.39 0.12 2.74
N ASP A 33 -14.14 -0.34 2.73
CA ASP A 33 -12.99 0.50 2.40
C ASP A 33 -13.11 0.99 0.93
N PRO A 34 -13.09 2.32 0.69
CA PRO A 34 -13.21 2.88 -0.66
C PRO A 34 -12.14 2.41 -1.66
N ALA A 35 -11.00 1.92 -1.18
CA ALA A 35 -9.94 1.38 -2.03
C ALA A 35 -10.30 0.03 -2.67
N TRP A 36 -11.32 -0.68 -2.16
CA TRP A 36 -11.80 -1.92 -2.77
C TRP A 36 -12.67 -1.64 -4.00
N GLN A 37 -12.24 -2.11 -5.18
CA GLN A 37 -12.90 -1.85 -6.47
C GLN A 37 -13.43 -3.13 -7.15
N GLY A 38 -13.65 -4.20 -6.38
CA GLY A 38 -14.13 -5.48 -6.92
C GLY A 38 -15.59 -5.43 -7.39
N GLU A 39 -15.98 -6.43 -8.19
CA GLU A 39 -17.38 -6.63 -8.55
C GLU A 39 -18.11 -7.48 -7.50
N GLY A 40 -19.37 -7.15 -7.22
CA GLY A 40 -20.23 -7.91 -6.31
C GLY A 40 -20.12 -7.46 -4.85
N PRO A 41 -20.47 -8.32 -3.87
CA PRO A 41 -20.31 -7.99 -2.46
C PRO A 41 -18.82 -7.97 -2.07
N PRO A 42 -18.40 -7.01 -1.22
CA PRO A 42 -17.03 -6.96 -0.75
C PRO A 42 -16.67 -8.21 0.06
N PRO A 43 -15.44 -8.72 -0.07
CA PRO A 43 -14.94 -9.75 0.83
C PRO A 43 -14.81 -9.19 2.24
N GLU A 44 -14.88 -10.06 3.25
CA GLU A 44 -14.86 -9.65 4.67
C GLU A 44 -13.64 -8.78 5.00
N TRP A 45 -12.46 -9.06 4.45
CA TRP A 45 -11.25 -8.28 4.72
C TRP A 45 -11.30 -6.83 4.22
N ALA A 46 -12.22 -6.49 3.30
CA ALA A 46 -12.37 -5.14 2.74
C ALA A 46 -13.45 -4.31 3.48
N VAL A 47 -14.15 -4.92 4.44
CA VAL A 47 -15.17 -4.25 5.24
C VAL A 47 -14.51 -3.65 6.48
N ILE A 48 -14.68 -2.35 6.70
CA ILE A 48 -14.17 -1.62 7.87
C ILE A 48 -14.93 -2.06 9.13
N GLY A 49 -16.25 -2.20 9.00
CA GLY A 49 -17.15 -2.58 10.09
C GLY A 49 -18.59 -2.43 9.65
N GLN A 50 -19.51 -2.43 10.61
CA GLN A 50 -20.93 -2.44 10.33
C GLN A 50 -21.76 -1.71 11.38
N TRP A 51 -22.79 -1.01 10.92
CA TRP A 51 -23.81 -0.42 11.78
C TRP A 51 -25.03 -1.31 11.86
N ARG A 52 -25.67 -1.41 13.04
CA ARG A 52 -26.97 -2.07 13.20
C ARG A 52 -28.09 -1.06 13.28
N SER A 53 -29.12 -1.25 12.46
CA SER A 53 -30.41 -0.57 12.61
C SER A 53 -31.33 -1.32 13.56
N ASP A 54 -32.24 -0.61 14.23
CA ASP A 54 -33.32 -1.21 15.01
C ASP A 54 -34.61 -1.34 14.19
N HIS A 55 -35.68 -1.81 14.85
CA HIS A 55 -37.01 -1.95 14.24
C HIS A 55 -37.63 -0.64 13.69
N ALA A 56 -37.17 0.52 14.17
CA ALA A 56 -37.60 1.83 13.69
C ALA A 56 -36.71 2.34 12.54
N GLY A 57 -35.65 1.61 12.19
CA GLY A 57 -34.66 2.00 11.20
C GLY A 57 -33.67 3.04 11.72
N GLU A 58 -33.51 3.18 13.04
CA GLU A 58 -32.50 4.03 13.64
C GLU A 58 -31.20 3.25 13.83
N ILE A 59 -30.05 3.85 13.52
CA ILE A 59 -28.74 3.23 13.79
C ILE A 59 -28.45 3.32 15.28
N VAL A 60 -28.21 2.16 15.90
CA VAL A 60 -28.09 2.04 17.36
C VAL A 60 -26.74 1.48 17.81
N GLU A 61 -25.96 0.88 16.91
CA GLU A 61 -24.75 0.13 17.28
C GLU A 61 -23.74 0.13 16.13
N TRP A 62 -22.46 0.18 16.48
CA TRP A 62 -21.33 -0.04 15.58
C TRP A 62 -20.54 -1.26 16.04
N GLU A 63 -20.10 -2.08 15.09
CA GLU A 63 -19.20 -3.21 15.31
C GLU A 63 -18.01 -3.09 14.34
N ASP A 64 -16.80 -3.02 14.91
CA ASP A 64 -15.55 -3.09 14.14
C ASP A 64 -15.37 -4.49 13.57
N ASN A 65 -14.89 -4.57 12.33
CA ASN A 65 -14.54 -5.85 11.74
C ASN A 65 -13.10 -6.25 12.11
N PRO A 66 -12.88 -7.32 12.88
CA PRO A 66 -11.53 -7.76 13.26
C PRO A 66 -10.70 -8.29 12.08
N ASP A 67 -11.34 -8.68 10.97
CA ASP A 67 -10.69 -9.21 9.79
C ASP A 67 -10.35 -8.12 8.75
N TYR A 68 -10.70 -6.86 9.04
CA TYR A 68 -10.42 -5.71 8.18
C TYR A 68 -8.91 -5.55 7.91
N ARG A 69 -8.56 -5.41 6.63
CA ARG A 69 -7.22 -5.06 6.15
C ARG A 69 -7.24 -3.62 5.66
N PRO A 70 -6.61 -2.67 6.38
CA PRO A 70 -6.64 -1.27 5.99
C PRO A 70 -5.94 -1.01 4.66
N SER A 71 -6.57 -0.21 3.80
CA SER A 71 -5.94 0.35 2.60
C SER A 71 -4.79 1.32 2.93
N PRO A 72 -3.97 1.71 1.94
CA PRO A 72 -2.90 2.70 2.15
C PRO A 72 -3.40 4.00 2.79
N GLU A 73 -4.53 4.51 2.34
CA GLU A 73 -5.13 5.74 2.89
C GLU A 73 -5.60 5.52 4.33
N ALA A 74 -6.25 4.39 4.62
CA ALA A 74 -6.66 4.05 5.98
C ALA A 74 -5.48 3.83 6.94
N MET A 75 -4.32 3.41 6.44
CA MET A 75 -3.05 3.36 7.17
C MET A 75 -2.45 4.76 7.42
N GLY A 76 -3.03 5.82 6.86
CA GLY A 76 -2.54 7.19 6.94
C GLY A 76 -1.30 7.43 6.07
N TRP A 77 -1.07 6.60 5.06
CA TRP A 77 0.03 6.80 4.11
C TRP A 77 -0.29 7.96 3.17
N PRO A 78 0.73 8.72 2.75
CA PRO A 78 0.53 9.80 1.80
C PRO A 78 0.22 9.25 0.41
N GLU A 79 -0.39 10.10 -0.42
CA GLU A 79 -0.50 9.85 -1.86
C GLU A 79 0.82 9.35 -2.46
N PRO A 80 0.78 8.28 -3.28
CA PRO A 80 1.96 7.71 -3.90
C PRO A 80 2.79 8.75 -4.66
N ALA A 81 4.09 8.66 -4.52
CA ALA A 81 5.01 9.59 -5.16
C ALA A 81 5.24 9.29 -6.66
N ASP A 82 5.03 8.04 -7.07
CA ASP A 82 5.11 7.53 -8.44
C ASP A 82 4.33 6.20 -8.54
N GLU A 83 4.29 5.59 -9.73
CA GLU A 83 3.58 4.33 -9.96
C GLU A 83 4.19 3.13 -9.22
N VAL A 84 5.52 3.11 -9.00
CA VAL A 84 6.16 2.03 -8.23
C VAL A 84 5.77 2.12 -6.77
N ASP A 85 5.76 3.33 -6.20
CA ASP A 85 5.27 3.58 -4.84
C ASP A 85 3.79 3.19 -4.71
N ARG A 86 2.96 3.51 -5.71
CA ARG A 86 1.55 3.09 -5.73
C ARG A 86 1.42 1.57 -5.67
N ALA A 87 2.14 0.87 -6.53
CA ALA A 87 2.14 -0.59 -6.56
C ALA A 87 2.65 -1.19 -5.24
N VAL A 88 3.72 -0.65 -4.66
CA VAL A 88 4.26 -1.09 -3.37
C VAL A 88 3.24 -0.90 -2.24
N GLN A 89 2.57 0.25 -2.19
CA GLN A 89 1.55 0.53 -1.18
C GLN A 89 0.36 -0.45 -1.29
N LEU A 90 -0.15 -0.67 -2.51
CA LEU A 90 -1.27 -1.58 -2.76
C LEU A 90 -0.89 -3.05 -2.48
N ALA A 91 0.27 -3.50 -2.94
CA ALA A 91 0.74 -4.87 -2.71
C ALA A 91 0.95 -5.16 -1.22
N THR A 92 1.48 -4.19 -0.46
CA THR A 92 1.72 -4.38 0.99
C THR A 92 0.42 -4.45 1.78
N THR A 93 -0.61 -3.71 1.36
CA THR A 93 -1.92 -3.71 2.01
C THR A 93 -2.85 -4.82 1.49
N GLY A 94 -2.44 -5.53 0.44
CA GLY A 94 -3.22 -6.59 -0.20
C GLY A 94 -4.32 -6.11 -1.15
N TYR A 95 -4.29 -4.82 -1.52
CA TYR A 95 -5.22 -4.21 -2.47
C TYR A 95 -4.75 -4.29 -3.92
N GLY A 96 -3.53 -4.79 -4.16
CA GLY A 96 -2.98 -5.04 -5.49
C GLY A 96 -2.07 -6.27 -5.49
N PRO A 97 -1.88 -6.91 -6.66
CA PRO A 97 -0.90 -7.99 -6.82
C PRO A 97 0.53 -7.47 -6.67
N ALA A 98 1.45 -8.32 -6.21
CA ALA A 98 2.86 -7.96 -6.07
C ALA A 98 3.54 -7.79 -7.45
N GLU A 99 3.00 -8.46 -8.46
CA GLU A 99 3.42 -8.43 -9.85
C GLU A 99 3.32 -7.02 -10.46
N ASP A 100 2.37 -6.20 -10.00
CA ASP A 100 2.24 -4.81 -10.42
C ASP A 100 3.48 -3.98 -10.05
N VAL A 101 4.20 -4.35 -8.99
CA VAL A 101 5.45 -3.67 -8.60
C VAL A 101 6.53 -3.92 -9.65
N THR A 102 6.66 -5.17 -10.10
CA THR A 102 7.63 -5.53 -11.13
C THR A 102 7.26 -4.91 -12.48
N ALA A 103 5.97 -4.88 -12.83
CA ALA A 103 5.50 -4.21 -14.04
C ALA A 103 5.77 -2.70 -14.00
N ALA A 104 5.50 -2.03 -12.88
CA ALA A 104 5.79 -0.60 -12.71
C ALA A 104 7.30 -0.30 -12.78
N LEU A 105 8.15 -1.27 -12.40
CA LEU A 105 9.60 -1.16 -12.49
C LEU A 105 10.16 -1.37 -13.91
N ALA A 106 9.44 -2.07 -14.81
CA ALA A 106 9.91 -2.46 -16.14
C ALA A 106 10.20 -1.30 -17.12
N GLY A 107 9.90 -0.06 -16.73
CA GLY A 107 10.31 1.14 -17.48
C GLY A 107 10.90 2.24 -16.61
N ALA A 108 11.19 1.96 -15.33
CA ALA A 108 11.62 2.97 -14.38
C ALA A 108 13.14 3.21 -14.44
N GLU A 109 13.52 4.49 -14.49
CA GLU A 109 14.85 4.89 -14.04
C GLU A 109 14.89 4.91 -12.52
N VAL A 110 15.95 4.36 -11.95
CA VAL A 110 16.10 4.25 -10.51
C VAL A 110 17.34 4.97 -10.03
N ALA A 111 17.24 5.64 -8.89
CA ALA A 111 18.36 6.25 -8.20
C ALA A 111 18.92 5.29 -7.15
N VAL A 112 20.24 5.11 -7.16
CA VAL A 112 20.94 4.17 -6.29
C VAL A 112 22.08 4.88 -5.59
N PRO A 113 22.16 4.83 -4.24
CA PRO A 113 23.30 5.33 -3.51
C PRO A 113 24.58 4.61 -3.92
N VAL A 114 25.68 5.36 -4.03
CA VAL A 114 26.97 4.79 -4.44
C VAL A 114 28.07 5.02 -3.39
N THR A 115 29.02 4.10 -3.36
CA THR A 115 30.26 4.22 -2.59
C THR A 115 31.19 5.26 -3.24
N ALA A 116 32.31 5.58 -2.56
CA ALA A 116 33.31 6.49 -3.10
C ALA A 116 33.94 6.01 -4.42
N ASP A 117 33.93 4.70 -4.66
CA ASP A 117 34.42 4.08 -5.90
C ASP A 117 33.33 4.03 -6.99
N GLY A 118 32.12 4.53 -6.70
CA GLY A 118 31.00 4.59 -7.63
C GLY A 118 30.16 3.31 -7.69
N GLU A 119 30.40 2.32 -6.83
CA GLU A 119 29.64 1.07 -6.78
C GLU A 119 28.34 1.18 -5.97
N PRO A 120 27.29 0.42 -6.29
CA PRO A 120 26.06 0.41 -5.50
C PRO A 120 26.33 0.11 -4.02
N VAL A 121 25.68 0.85 -3.13
CA VAL A 121 25.77 0.60 -1.69
C VAL A 121 25.04 -0.69 -1.34
N SER A 122 25.74 -1.62 -0.70
CA SER A 122 25.12 -2.76 -0.01
C SER A 122 24.69 -2.35 1.41
N ALA A 123 23.50 -2.80 1.79
CA ALA A 123 22.91 -2.60 3.11
C ALA A 123 22.23 -3.89 3.61
N SER A 124 21.71 -3.85 4.84
CA SER A 124 20.89 -4.92 5.41
C SER A 124 19.46 -4.41 5.56
N ALA A 125 18.48 -5.20 5.11
CA ALA A 125 17.09 -5.04 5.52
C ALA A 125 16.92 -5.39 7.00
N LEU A 126 15.74 -5.08 7.56
CA LEU A 126 15.43 -5.29 8.99
C LEU A 126 15.52 -6.77 9.41
N ASP A 127 15.27 -7.69 8.48
CA ASP A 127 15.34 -9.13 8.67
C ASP A 127 16.74 -9.73 8.45
N GLY A 128 17.73 -8.90 8.09
CA GLY A 128 19.10 -9.33 7.79
C GLY A 128 19.37 -9.63 6.31
N THR A 129 18.35 -9.52 5.43
CA THR A 129 18.53 -9.74 3.99
C THR A 129 19.50 -8.71 3.41
N ALA A 130 20.50 -9.17 2.66
CA ALA A 130 21.44 -8.30 1.96
C ALA A 130 20.72 -7.59 0.80
N VAL A 131 20.77 -6.26 0.78
CA VAL A 131 20.02 -5.45 -0.18
C VAL A 131 20.85 -4.33 -0.78
N VAL A 132 20.47 -3.89 -1.98
CA VAL A 132 20.87 -2.61 -2.55
C VAL A 132 19.67 -1.66 -2.43
N PRO A 133 19.79 -0.51 -1.73
CA PRO A 133 18.72 0.49 -1.67
C PRO A 133 18.50 1.13 -3.04
N VAL A 134 17.24 1.25 -3.44
CA VAL A 134 16.83 1.80 -4.74
C VAL A 134 15.69 2.78 -4.53
N TYR A 135 15.73 3.91 -5.22
CA TYR A 135 14.71 4.95 -5.11
C TYR A 135 14.12 5.26 -6.47
N THR A 136 12.80 5.26 -6.56
CA THR A 136 12.06 5.57 -7.80
C THR A 136 11.57 7.01 -7.84
N SER A 137 11.50 7.66 -6.67
CA SER A 137 11.06 9.05 -6.54
C SER A 137 12.14 9.95 -5.94
N PRO A 138 12.33 11.18 -6.49
CA PRO A 138 13.11 12.22 -5.81
C PRO A 138 12.58 12.55 -4.41
N ARG A 139 11.30 12.32 -4.12
CA ARG A 139 10.70 12.53 -2.79
C ARG A 139 11.39 11.67 -1.75
N TYR A 140 11.60 10.39 -2.05
CA TYR A 140 12.22 9.44 -1.14
C TYR A 140 13.73 9.52 -1.18
N LEU A 141 14.34 9.76 -2.36
CA LEU A 141 15.78 9.95 -2.46
C LEU A 141 16.32 11.06 -1.53
N ARG A 142 15.54 12.12 -1.27
CA ARG A 142 15.91 13.18 -0.31
C ARG A 142 16.15 12.67 1.11
N GLY A 143 15.53 11.55 1.50
CA GLY A 143 15.75 10.88 2.78
C GLY A 143 17.19 10.40 2.96
N LEU A 144 17.94 10.21 1.86
CA LEU A 144 19.35 9.87 1.86
C LEU A 144 20.27 11.04 2.28
N GLY A 145 19.75 12.28 2.29
CA GLY A 145 20.52 13.47 2.64
C GLY A 145 21.49 13.88 1.53
N GLN A 146 22.78 14.04 1.87
CA GLN A 146 23.82 14.54 0.95
C GLN A 146 24.70 13.42 0.36
N LEU A 147 24.33 12.15 0.53
CA LEU A 147 25.10 11.05 -0.06
C LEU A 147 24.93 11.03 -1.58
N ALA A 148 26.00 10.65 -2.27
CA ALA A 148 26.00 10.54 -3.72
C ALA A 148 25.08 9.38 -4.16
N SER A 149 24.37 9.60 -5.27
CA SER A 149 23.60 8.59 -5.97
C SER A 149 23.79 8.74 -7.47
N VAL A 150 23.56 7.66 -8.20
CA VAL A 150 23.48 7.64 -9.66
C VAL A 150 22.08 7.22 -10.07
N THR A 151 21.58 7.81 -11.14
CA THR A 151 20.31 7.41 -11.77
C THR A 151 20.63 6.62 -13.03
N LEU A 152 20.03 5.46 -13.17
CA LEU A 152 20.23 4.54 -14.30
C LEU A 152 18.98 3.67 -14.51
N PRO A 153 18.80 3.10 -15.71
CA PRO A 153 17.78 2.07 -15.95
C PRO A 153 17.96 0.89 -15.00
N LEU A 154 16.84 0.27 -14.58
CA LEU A 154 16.88 -0.87 -13.68
C LEU A 154 17.71 -2.04 -14.24
N GLU A 155 17.63 -2.31 -15.54
CA GLU A 155 18.42 -3.36 -16.20
C GLU A 155 19.93 -3.14 -16.05
N GLU A 156 20.39 -1.89 -16.19
CA GLU A 156 21.80 -1.54 -15.99
C GLU A 156 22.21 -1.70 -14.53
N LEU A 157 21.30 -1.41 -13.58
CA LEU A 157 21.55 -1.68 -12.17
C LEU A 157 21.70 -3.18 -11.90
N LEU A 158 20.84 -4.03 -12.46
CA LEU A 158 20.88 -5.48 -12.22
C LEU A 158 22.25 -6.09 -12.56
N ALA A 159 22.92 -5.58 -13.59
CA ALA A 159 24.28 -6.01 -13.96
C ALA A 159 25.37 -5.61 -12.95
N ARG A 160 25.07 -4.70 -12.02
CA ARG A 160 26.01 -4.15 -11.01
C ARG A 160 25.73 -4.63 -9.59
N ILE A 161 24.62 -5.33 -9.36
CA ILE A 161 24.23 -5.80 -8.04
C ILE A 161 25.17 -6.94 -7.60
N PRO A 162 25.72 -6.91 -6.37
CA PRO A 162 26.51 -8.03 -5.87
C PRO A 162 25.65 -9.29 -5.75
N ALA A 163 26.22 -10.44 -6.10
CA ALA A 163 25.51 -11.72 -6.05
C ALA A 163 24.86 -11.96 -4.67
N GLY A 164 23.62 -12.46 -4.68
CA GLY A 164 22.83 -12.72 -3.48
C GLY A 164 22.19 -11.50 -2.82
N HIS A 165 22.28 -10.31 -3.43
CA HIS A 165 21.56 -9.13 -2.96
C HIS A 165 20.19 -8.99 -3.63
N SER A 166 19.21 -8.59 -2.83
CA SER A 166 17.90 -8.14 -3.27
C SER A 166 17.89 -6.62 -3.49
N LEU A 167 16.83 -6.08 -4.07
CA LEU A 167 16.57 -4.64 -4.10
C LEU A 167 15.72 -4.24 -2.90
N CYS A 168 16.00 -3.09 -2.31
CA CYS A 168 15.16 -2.49 -1.26
C CYS A 168 14.59 -1.17 -1.79
N LEU A 169 13.33 -1.20 -2.21
CA LEU A 169 12.66 -0.08 -2.86
C LEU A 169 12.25 0.99 -1.84
N ASN A 170 12.56 2.24 -2.14
CA ASN A 170 12.12 3.43 -1.43
C ASN A 170 12.28 3.29 0.10
N SER A 171 13.46 2.90 0.57
CA SER A 171 13.72 2.55 1.98
C SER A 171 13.46 3.67 3.00
N SER A 172 13.21 4.89 2.55
CA SER A 172 12.83 6.04 3.37
C SER A 172 11.36 6.47 3.20
N ALA A 173 10.56 5.70 2.46
CA ALA A 173 9.12 5.89 2.34
C ALA A 173 8.39 5.30 3.57
N PRO A 174 7.11 5.61 3.76
CA PRO A 174 6.29 5.02 4.84
C PRO A 174 6.21 3.49 4.78
N VAL A 175 6.34 2.93 3.57
CA VAL A 175 6.44 1.51 3.31
C VAL A 175 7.56 1.24 2.30
N SER A 176 8.29 0.15 2.48
CA SER A 176 9.37 -0.29 1.60
C SER A 176 9.15 -1.76 1.25
N MET A 177 9.62 -2.17 0.07
CA MET A 177 9.53 -3.55 -0.40
C MET A 177 10.91 -4.09 -0.75
N VAL A 178 11.19 -5.32 -0.33
CA VAL A 178 12.38 -6.07 -0.74
C VAL A 178 12.01 -6.99 -1.90
N LEU A 179 12.68 -6.83 -3.03
CA LEU A 179 12.49 -7.66 -4.22
C LEU A 179 13.72 -8.50 -4.51
N THR A 180 13.53 -9.79 -4.72
CA THR A 180 14.60 -10.69 -5.16
C THR A 180 15.06 -10.30 -6.56
N THR A 181 16.37 -10.35 -6.79
CA THR A 181 16.96 -10.10 -8.11
C THR A 181 16.96 -11.34 -9.00
N GLU A 182 16.84 -12.54 -8.40
CA GLU A 182 16.67 -13.80 -9.13
C GLU A 182 15.37 -13.78 -9.95
N GLY A 183 15.46 -14.09 -11.24
CA GLY A 183 14.32 -14.05 -12.17
C GLY A 183 13.84 -12.65 -12.55
N LEU A 184 14.25 -11.59 -11.85
CA LEU A 184 13.74 -10.23 -12.07
C LEU A 184 14.01 -9.73 -13.49
N ALA A 185 15.22 -9.95 -14.02
CA ALA A 185 15.56 -9.56 -15.39
C ALA A 185 14.66 -10.21 -16.46
N GLU A 186 14.24 -11.47 -16.22
CA GLU A 186 13.37 -12.20 -17.15
C GLU A 186 11.95 -11.63 -17.11
N VAL A 187 11.43 -11.35 -15.90
CA VAL A 187 10.11 -10.73 -15.73
C VAL A 187 10.06 -9.32 -16.34
N LEU A 188 11.13 -8.52 -16.17
CA LEU A 188 11.19 -7.19 -16.79
C LEU A 188 11.21 -7.27 -18.32
N ALA A 189 11.92 -8.25 -18.89
CA ALA A 189 11.97 -8.46 -20.34
C ALA A 189 10.61 -8.91 -20.92
N GLU A 190 9.85 -9.72 -20.18
CA GLU A 190 8.48 -10.10 -20.56
C GLU A 190 7.54 -8.90 -20.52
N ALA A 191 7.59 -8.10 -19.44
CA ALA A 191 6.75 -6.90 -19.29
C ALA A 191 7.06 -5.79 -20.32
N ALA A 192 8.30 -5.70 -20.81
CA ALA A 192 8.69 -4.76 -21.87
C ALA A 192 8.30 -5.22 -23.29
N GLY A 193 7.90 -6.49 -23.44
CA GLY A 193 7.54 -7.11 -24.73
C GLY A 193 6.04 -7.12 -25.06
N GLU A 194 5.18 -6.70 -24.12
CA GLU A 194 3.72 -6.53 -24.29
C GLU A 194 3.35 -5.08 -24.64
#